data_AF-A0A8D0KZ12-F1
#
_entry.id   AF-A0A8D0KZ12-F1
#
_cell.length_a   1.000
_cell.length_b   1.000
_cell.length_c   1.000
_cell.angle_alpha   90.00
_cell.angle_beta   90.00
_cell.angle_gamma   90.00
#
_symmetry.space_group_name_H-M   'P 1'
#
loop_
_entity.id
_entity.type
_entity.pdbx_description
1 polymer ?
#
loop_
_entity_poly.entity_id
_entity_poly.type
_entity_poly.pdbx_seq_one_letter_code
_entity_poly.pdbx_strand_id
1 'polypeptide(L)'
;QEALAEETPSSSRLSILTRPPISALSAFSLIPTRREGPPELSYFHREAKTGDVSTYEAIFKRPEGYNKNLHRCDREHAKSRGLNINEEEMARPVTVLSSSEYGRRINKPIEQPIRDHARINHVQAEFYRKNGITCLLEKPSPSLDPC
;
A
#
# COMPACT_ATOMS: atom_id res chain seq x y z
N GLN A 1 -0.12 40.55 10.46
CA GLN A 1 -1.46 40.50 9.82
C GLN A 1 -1.25 39.77 8.51
N GLU A 2 -1.10 38.45 8.58
CA GLU A 2 -2.13 37.39 8.56
C GLU A 2 -2.41 36.95 7.12
N ALA A 3 -2.03 35.70 6.86
CA ALA A 3 -2.11 35.02 5.58
C ALA A 3 -3.56 34.70 5.23
N LEU A 4 -3.97 35.01 4.00
CA LEU A 4 -5.29 34.64 3.49
C LEU A 4 -5.23 33.18 3.00
N ALA A 5 -5.95 32.29 3.68
CA ALA A 5 -6.11 30.89 3.30
C ALA A 5 -7.02 30.78 2.06
N GLU A 6 -6.57 30.05 1.04
CA GLU A 6 -7.43 29.56 -0.04
C GLU A 6 -8.38 28.49 0.52
N GLU A 7 -9.66 28.83 0.65
CA GLU A 7 -10.70 27.84 0.91
C GLU A 7 -11.09 27.13 -0.38
N THR A 8 -10.85 25.82 -0.44
CA THR A 8 -11.35 24.93 -1.48
C THR A 8 -12.88 24.83 -1.38
N PRO A 9 -13.66 25.11 -2.44
CA PRO A 9 -15.11 25.05 -2.35
C PRO A 9 -15.60 23.60 -2.26
N SER A 10 -16.31 23.30 -1.18
CA SER A 10 -17.06 22.05 -0.98
C SER A 10 -18.09 21.86 -2.10
N SER A 11 -18.16 20.63 -2.63
CA SER A 11 -19.03 20.15 -3.73
C SER A 11 -20.56 20.39 -3.56
N SER A 12 -21.00 21.04 -2.50
CA SER A 12 -22.42 21.24 -2.15
C SER A 12 -23.10 22.43 -2.82
N ARG A 13 -22.39 23.24 -3.62
CA ARG A 13 -22.92 24.49 -4.20
C ARG A 13 -23.04 24.52 -5.73
N LEU A 14 -23.36 23.40 -6.37
CA LEU A 14 -23.77 23.41 -7.78
C LEU A 14 -25.19 22.91 -7.95
N SER A 15 -26.01 23.74 -8.61
CA SER A 15 -27.38 23.55 -9.11
C SER A 15 -28.56 23.94 -8.18
N ILE A 16 -28.86 25.24 -8.13
CA ILE A 16 -30.27 25.69 -8.15
C ILE A 16 -30.74 25.53 -9.61
N LEU A 17 -30.93 24.29 -10.04
CA LEU A 17 -31.71 23.95 -11.21
C LEU A 17 -32.89 23.14 -10.70
N THR A 18 -34.10 23.55 -11.08
CA THR A 18 -35.34 22.82 -10.79
C THR A 18 -35.14 21.35 -11.12
N ARG A 19 -35.03 20.52 -10.08
CA ARG A 19 -34.92 19.07 -10.25
C ARG A 19 -36.16 18.61 -11.01
N PRO A 20 -36.01 17.79 -12.06
CA PRO A 20 -37.17 17.26 -12.78
C PRO A 20 -38.06 16.48 -11.79
N PRO A 21 -39.39 16.39 -12.05
CA PRO A 21 -40.30 15.70 -11.16
C PRO A 21 -39.89 14.23 -11.01
N ILE A 22 -40.21 13.61 -9.87
CA ILE A 22 -39.85 12.22 -9.56
C ILE A 22 -40.30 11.25 -10.66
N SER A 23 -41.43 11.53 -11.31
CA SER A 23 -41.95 10.74 -12.44
C SER A 23 -41.08 10.78 -13.71
N ALA A 24 -40.28 11.82 -13.89
CA ALA A 24 -39.35 11.97 -15.02
C ALA A 24 -37.93 11.49 -14.69
N LEU A 25 -37.66 11.20 -13.41
CA LEU A 25 -36.40 10.65 -12.97
C LEU A 25 -36.36 9.14 -13.26
N SER A 26 -35.29 8.69 -13.89
CA SER A 26 -35.00 7.26 -14.01
C SER A 26 -34.89 6.62 -12.63
N ALA A 27 -35.30 5.36 -12.49
CA ALA A 27 -35.11 4.58 -11.27
C ALA A 27 -33.62 4.51 -10.84
N PHE A 28 -32.69 4.70 -11.78
CA PHE A 28 -31.25 4.69 -11.53
C PHE A 28 -30.65 6.08 -11.28
N SER A 29 -31.44 7.16 -11.34
CA SER A 29 -30.94 8.55 -11.22
C SER A 29 -30.45 8.91 -9.80
N LEU A 30 -30.97 8.21 -8.79
CA LEU A 30 -30.60 8.38 -7.38
C LEU A 30 -29.48 7.44 -6.93
N ILE A 31 -28.99 6.57 -7.82
CA ILE A 31 -27.91 5.66 -7.46
C ILE A 31 -26.63 6.48 -7.42
N PRO A 32 -26.00 6.63 -6.25
CA PRO A 32 -24.76 7.38 -6.16
C PRO A 32 -23.68 6.65 -6.96
N THR A 33 -22.81 7.41 -7.62
CA THR A 33 -21.67 6.89 -8.39
C THR A 33 -20.75 6.03 -7.53
N ARG A 34 -20.74 6.29 -6.22
CA ARG A 34 -19.94 5.59 -5.23
C ARG A 34 -20.76 5.23 -4.01
N ARG A 35 -20.50 4.04 -3.47
CA ARG A 35 -21.10 3.58 -2.22
C ARG A 35 -20.32 4.16 -1.06
N GLU A 36 -20.78 5.31 -0.54
CA GLU A 36 -20.30 5.84 0.74
C GLU A 36 -20.83 4.99 1.88
N GLY A 37 -19.95 4.53 2.77
CA GLY A 37 -20.34 3.72 3.91
C GLY A 37 -19.15 3.10 4.64
N PRO A 38 -19.41 2.48 5.81
CA PRO A 38 -18.37 1.80 6.57
C PRO A 38 -17.64 0.75 5.73
N PRO A 39 -16.35 0.50 6.02
CA PRO A 39 -15.55 -0.49 5.30
C PRO A 39 -16.20 -1.88 5.31
N GLU A 40 -16.95 -2.22 6.36
CA GLU A 40 -17.65 -3.50 6.50
C GLU A 40 -18.66 -3.79 5.37
N LEU A 41 -19.26 -2.75 4.78
CA LEU A 41 -20.18 -2.88 3.64
C LEU A 41 -19.47 -3.01 2.30
N SER A 42 -18.16 -2.76 2.27
CA SER A 42 -17.31 -2.94 1.11
C SER A 42 -16.92 -4.41 0.98
N TYR A 43 -16.92 -4.92 -0.24
CA TYR A 43 -16.52 -6.29 -0.54
C TYR A 43 -15.11 -6.63 -0.02
N PHE A 44 -14.21 -5.65 0.02
CA PHE A 44 -12.84 -5.80 0.49
C PHE A 44 -12.63 -5.38 1.96
N HIS A 45 -13.69 -5.08 2.69
CA HIS A 45 -13.59 -4.59 4.08
C HIS A 45 -12.68 -3.36 4.25
N ARG A 46 -12.72 -2.45 3.26
CA ARG A 46 -11.89 -1.26 3.22
C ARG A 46 -12.66 -0.06 2.70
N GLU A 47 -12.18 1.12 3.08
CA GLU A 47 -12.63 2.38 2.52
C GLU A 47 -12.24 2.49 1.04
N ALA A 48 -13.15 3.03 0.23
CA ALA A 48 -12.88 3.28 -1.17
C ALA A 48 -11.88 4.44 -1.31
N LYS A 49 -10.73 4.17 -1.96
CA LYS A 49 -9.66 5.15 -2.15
C LYS A 49 -9.80 5.97 -3.45
N THR A 50 -10.52 5.44 -4.44
CA THR A 50 -10.68 6.09 -5.75
C THR A 50 -11.63 7.28 -5.65
N GLY A 51 -11.21 8.46 -6.10
CA GLY A 51 -12.09 9.62 -6.21
C GLY A 51 -13.22 9.41 -7.21
N ASP A 52 -14.20 10.32 -7.21
CA ASP A 52 -15.26 10.31 -8.22
C ASP A 52 -14.67 10.61 -9.59
N VAL A 53 -14.64 9.60 -10.47
CA VAL A 53 -14.21 9.76 -11.86
C VAL A 53 -15.44 10.02 -12.71
N SER A 54 -15.52 11.21 -13.30
CA SER A 54 -16.60 11.49 -14.25
C SER A 54 -16.41 10.65 -15.53
N THR A 55 -17.51 10.16 -16.10
CA THR A 55 -17.49 9.42 -17.37
C THR A 55 -16.86 10.23 -18.49
N TYR A 56 -17.08 11.55 -18.48
CA TYR A 56 -16.48 12.48 -19.42
C TYR A 56 -14.94 12.47 -19.33
N GLU A 57 -14.38 12.65 -18.13
CA GLU A 57 -12.91 12.64 -17.97
C GLU A 57 -12.30 11.29 -18.34
N ALA A 58 -12.95 10.17 -18.00
CA ALA A 58 -12.48 8.83 -18.37
C ALA A 58 -12.44 8.58 -19.90
N ILE A 59 -13.26 9.31 -20.67
CA ILE A 59 -13.30 9.20 -22.14
C ILE A 59 -12.33 10.20 -22.77
N PHE A 60 -12.36 11.46 -22.34
CA PHE A 60 -11.69 12.57 -23.03
C PHE A 60 -10.32 12.94 -22.45
N LYS A 61 -10.01 12.57 -21.21
CA LYS A 61 -8.72 12.87 -20.55
C LYS A 61 -7.83 11.63 -20.40
N ARG A 62 -7.86 10.72 -21.37
CA ARG A 62 -6.97 9.55 -21.35
C ARG A 62 -5.53 9.96 -21.60
N PRO A 63 -4.55 9.33 -20.94
CA PRO A 63 -3.15 9.61 -21.20
C PRO A 63 -2.80 9.24 -22.65
N GLU A 64 -2.31 10.22 -23.41
CA GLU A 64 -1.85 10.01 -24.77
C GLU A 64 -0.47 9.32 -24.75
N GLY A 65 -0.29 8.29 -25.58
CA GLY A 65 0.99 7.61 -25.77
C GLY A 65 0.95 6.09 -25.64
N TYR A 66 2.02 5.44 -26.11
CA TYR A 66 2.17 3.99 -26.07
C TYR A 66 2.89 3.54 -24.80
N ASN A 67 2.27 2.63 -24.06
CA ASN A 67 2.92 1.96 -22.93
C ASN A 67 3.38 0.55 -23.34
N LYS A 68 4.68 0.40 -23.64
CA LYS A 68 5.30 -0.88 -24.05
C LYS A 68 5.14 -2.02 -23.05
N ASN A 69 4.90 -1.68 -21.78
CA ASN A 69 4.75 -2.70 -20.77
C ASN A 69 3.34 -3.31 -20.83
N LEU A 70 2.37 -2.62 -21.41
CA LEU A 70 0.97 -3.04 -21.45
C LEU A 70 0.75 -4.01 -22.63
N HIS A 71 0.08 -5.12 -22.36
CA HIS A 71 -0.11 -6.16 -23.37
C HIS A 71 -1.09 -5.75 -24.49
N ARG A 72 -1.98 -4.79 -24.22
CA ARG A 72 -2.94 -4.19 -25.18
C ARG A 72 -3.17 -2.72 -24.84
N CYS A 73 -3.45 -1.89 -25.84
CA CYS A 73 -3.56 -0.43 -25.68
C CYS A 73 -4.75 0.04 -24.83
N ASP A 74 -5.78 -0.79 -24.65
CA ASP A 74 -7.05 -0.41 -24.01
C ASP A 74 -7.20 -0.88 -22.55
N ARG A 75 -6.28 -1.71 -22.04
CA ARG A 75 -6.44 -2.37 -20.75
C ARG A 75 -5.46 -1.85 -19.70
N GLU A 76 -5.77 -0.72 -19.08
CA GLU A 76 -4.92 -0.03 -18.09
C GLU A 76 -4.43 -0.97 -16.96
N HIS A 77 -5.31 -1.81 -16.41
CA HIS A 77 -5.00 -2.75 -15.33
C HIS A 77 -4.64 -4.17 -15.82
N ALA A 78 -4.09 -4.32 -17.02
CA ALA A 78 -3.63 -5.62 -17.50
C ALA A 78 -2.61 -6.24 -16.52
N LYS A 79 -2.79 -7.54 -16.19
CA LYS A 79 -1.98 -8.26 -15.19
C LYS A 79 -1.99 -7.59 -13.81
N SER A 80 -3.13 -7.03 -13.41
CA SER A 80 -3.33 -6.40 -12.08
C SER A 80 -2.43 -5.21 -11.81
N ARG A 81 -1.93 -4.54 -12.86
CA ARG A 81 -1.06 -3.39 -12.70
C ARG A 81 -1.79 -2.17 -12.16
N GLY A 82 -1.16 -1.49 -11.22
CA GLY A 82 -1.76 -0.37 -10.50
C GLY A 82 -2.87 -0.77 -9.54
N LEU A 83 -3.17 -2.07 -9.41
CA LEU A 83 -4.11 -2.60 -8.42
C LEU A 83 -3.34 -3.19 -7.25
N ASN A 84 -3.80 -2.93 -6.03
CA ASN A 84 -3.18 -3.44 -4.82
C ASN A 84 -3.92 -4.66 -4.28
N ILE A 85 -4.09 -5.67 -5.14
CA ILE A 85 -4.96 -6.82 -4.86
C ILE A 85 -4.52 -7.57 -3.60
N ASN A 86 -3.21 -7.68 -3.35
CA ASN A 86 -2.71 -8.40 -2.18
C ASN A 86 -3.13 -7.71 -0.86
N GLU A 87 -2.86 -6.40 -0.72
CA GLU A 87 -3.29 -5.66 0.48
C GLU A 87 -4.83 -5.68 0.63
N GLU A 88 -5.56 -5.63 -0.48
CA GLU A 88 -7.01 -5.67 -0.51
C GLU A 88 -7.59 -6.99 -0.02
N GLU A 89 -7.01 -8.11 -0.46
CA GLU A 89 -7.40 -9.45 -0.01
C GLU A 89 -6.99 -9.68 1.44
N MET A 90 -5.82 -9.18 1.87
CA MET A 90 -5.34 -9.28 3.25
C MET A 90 -6.19 -8.49 4.25
N ALA A 91 -6.83 -7.39 3.83
CA ALA A 91 -7.75 -6.63 4.66
C ALA A 91 -9.09 -7.33 4.88
N ARG A 92 -9.43 -8.35 4.07
CA ARG A 92 -10.70 -9.07 4.22
C ARG A 92 -10.70 -9.86 5.53
N PRO A 93 -11.81 -9.81 6.31
CA PRO A 93 -11.95 -10.61 7.51
C PRO A 93 -12.01 -12.11 7.17
N VAL A 94 -12.64 -12.45 6.04
CA VAL A 94 -12.71 -13.81 5.49
C VAL A 94 -11.96 -13.81 4.17
N THR A 95 -10.82 -14.47 4.16
CA THR A 95 -9.98 -14.58 2.98
C THR A 95 -10.69 -15.45 1.92
N VAL A 96 -10.87 -14.94 0.70
CA VAL A 96 -11.37 -15.72 -0.46
C VAL A 96 -10.25 -16.57 -1.09
N LEU A 97 -9.08 -16.58 -0.44
CA LEU A 97 -7.84 -17.11 -0.96
C LEU A 97 -7.88 -18.60 -1.26
N SER A 98 -7.02 -19.00 -2.20
CA SER A 98 -6.69 -20.40 -2.47
C SER A 98 -6.23 -21.09 -1.17
N SER A 99 -6.54 -22.37 -1.02
CA SER A 99 -6.15 -23.22 0.12
C SER A 99 -4.66 -23.15 0.50
N SER A 100 -3.79 -22.73 -0.43
CA SER A 100 -2.36 -22.54 -0.21
C SER A 100 -2.01 -21.43 0.80
N GLU A 101 -2.85 -20.41 0.96
CA GLU A 101 -2.59 -19.30 1.91
C GLU A 101 -3.17 -19.57 3.30
N TYR A 102 -4.30 -20.27 3.40
CA TYR A 102 -4.93 -20.61 4.69
C TYR A 102 -4.02 -21.42 5.62
N GLY A 103 -3.14 -22.26 5.05
CA GLY A 103 -2.17 -23.05 5.81
C GLY A 103 -0.83 -22.36 6.07
N ARG A 104 -0.44 -21.37 5.25
CA ARG A 104 0.91 -20.82 5.26
C ARG A 104 0.99 -19.57 6.13
N ARG A 105 1.23 -19.78 7.42
CA ARG A 105 1.36 -18.72 8.45
C ARG A 105 2.70 -17.96 8.38
N ILE A 106 3.01 -17.33 7.25
CA ILE A 106 4.28 -16.60 7.05
C ILE A 106 4.37 -15.38 7.98
N ASN A 107 3.28 -14.61 8.09
CA ASN A 107 3.25 -13.35 8.83
C ASN A 107 2.91 -13.52 10.32
N LYS A 108 2.36 -14.68 10.70
CA LYS A 108 1.92 -15.00 12.07
C LYS A 108 2.31 -16.43 12.44
N PRO A 109 3.61 -16.76 12.45
CA PRO A 109 4.05 -18.10 12.80
C PRO A 109 3.58 -18.43 14.24
N ILE A 110 3.14 -19.67 14.47
CA ILE A 110 2.69 -20.12 15.80
C ILE A 110 3.88 -20.17 16.76
N GLU A 111 5.01 -20.64 16.26
CA GLU A 111 6.24 -20.81 17.01
C GLU A 111 7.36 -20.01 16.34
N GLN A 112 8.26 -19.48 17.16
CA GLN A 112 9.46 -18.85 16.63
C GLN A 112 10.35 -19.93 15.99
N PRO A 113 10.88 -19.71 14.78
CA PRO A 113 11.76 -20.67 14.15
C PRO A 113 13.03 -20.86 14.99
N ILE A 114 13.24 -22.07 15.49
CA ILE A 114 14.40 -22.44 16.29
C ILE A 114 15.67 -22.34 15.43
N ARG A 115 16.70 -21.66 15.93
CA ARG A 115 17.97 -21.41 15.23
C ARG A 115 19.19 -22.04 15.94
N ASP A 116 18.95 -23.00 16.82
CA ASP A 116 19.99 -23.63 17.67
C ASP A 116 21.14 -24.26 16.87
N HIS A 117 20.85 -24.70 15.64
CA HIS A 117 21.84 -25.29 14.72
C HIS A 117 21.95 -24.52 13.39
N ALA A 118 21.75 -23.20 13.42
CA ALA A 118 21.93 -22.37 12.24
C ALA A 118 23.40 -22.33 11.83
N ARG A 119 23.67 -22.33 10.50
CA ARG A 119 25.03 -22.15 9.98
C ARG A 119 25.52 -20.74 10.30
N ILE A 120 26.63 -20.65 11.02
CA ILE A 120 27.29 -19.39 11.36
C ILE A 120 28.51 -19.22 10.45
N ASN A 121 28.64 -18.06 9.82
CA ASN A 121 29.78 -17.73 8.94
C ASN A 121 31.00 -17.30 9.78
N HIS A 122 31.63 -18.25 10.47
CA HIS A 122 32.81 -18.01 11.33
C HIS A 122 33.96 -17.31 10.61
N VAL A 123 34.32 -17.77 9.40
CA VAL A 123 35.42 -17.18 8.61
C VAL A 123 35.16 -15.70 8.35
N GLN A 124 33.94 -15.32 7.97
CA GLN A 124 33.62 -13.92 7.71
C GLN A 124 33.63 -13.07 8.98
N ALA A 125 33.14 -13.62 10.10
CA ALA A 125 33.08 -12.92 11.37
C ALA A 125 34.46 -12.74 12.02
N GLU A 126 35.34 -13.74 11.91
CA GLU A 126 36.64 -13.76 12.60
C GLU A 126 37.78 -13.18 11.75
N PHE A 127 37.89 -13.58 10.47
CA PHE A 127 39.01 -13.16 9.62
C PHE A 127 38.83 -11.76 9.04
N TYR A 128 37.61 -11.39 8.64
CA TYR A 128 37.37 -10.17 7.87
C TYR A 128 36.70 -9.08 8.75
N ARG A 129 37.52 -8.24 9.40
CA ARG A 129 37.03 -7.09 10.17
C ARG A 129 36.78 -5.88 9.27
N LYS A 130 35.67 -5.17 9.49
CA LYS A 130 35.27 -3.99 8.71
C LYS A 130 36.11 -2.73 9.01
N ASN A 131 36.70 -2.66 10.21
CA ASN A 131 37.56 -1.56 10.66
C ASN A 131 38.95 -2.15 10.95
N GLY A 132 40.01 -1.45 10.54
CA GLY A 132 41.39 -1.94 10.44
C GLY A 132 42.04 -2.51 11.72
N ILE A 133 43.33 -2.83 11.58
CA ILE A 133 44.14 -3.65 12.50
C ILE A 133 44.35 -2.96 13.87
N THR A 134 43.76 -3.49 14.95
CA THR A 134 44.02 -3.04 16.35
C THR A 134 45.37 -3.51 16.89
N CYS A 135 46.08 -4.39 16.16
CA CYS A 135 47.35 -5.00 16.60
C CYS A 135 48.53 -4.02 16.70
N LEU A 136 48.38 -2.77 16.26
CA LEU A 136 49.42 -1.74 16.36
C LEU A 136 49.23 -0.75 17.51
N LEU A 137 48.22 -0.94 18.38
CA LEU A 137 48.13 -0.17 19.61
C LEU A 137 48.94 -0.89 20.69
N GLU A 138 50.19 -0.47 20.83
CA GLU A 138 51.13 -0.87 21.87
C GLU A 138 50.42 -0.84 23.24
N LYS A 139 50.31 -2.00 23.89
CA LYS A 139 49.77 -2.04 25.26
C LYS A 139 50.80 -1.36 26.17
N PRO A 140 50.48 -0.28 26.89
CA PRO A 140 51.40 0.27 27.88
C PRO A 140 51.67 -0.82 28.92
N SER A 141 52.95 -1.08 29.16
CA SER A 141 53.42 -2.06 30.14
C SER A 141 52.91 -1.71 31.54
N PRO A 142 52.53 -2.70 32.36
CA PRO A 142 52.20 -2.43 33.75
C PRO A 142 53.48 -2.01 34.47
N SER A 143 53.50 -0.81 35.05
CA SER A 143 54.59 -0.36 35.91
C SER A 143 54.70 -1.32 37.09
N LEU A 144 55.90 -1.87 37.30
CA LEU A 144 56.25 -2.62 38.49
C LEU A 144 56.58 -1.62 39.59
N ASP A 145 55.61 -1.28 40.43
CA ASP A 145 55.89 -0.62 41.70
C ASP A 145 55.87 -1.68 42.82
N PRO A 146 56.98 -1.88 43.57
CA PRO A 146 56.98 -2.77 44.71
C PRO A 146 56.52 -2.03 45.98
N CYS A 147 55.57 -2.67 46.67
CA CYS A 147 55.15 -2.54 48.08
C CYS A 147 54.57 -1.21 48.57
#